data_AF-A0A2V9WNU2-F1
#
_entry.id   AF-A0A2V9WNU2-F1
#
_cell.length_a   1.000
_cell.length_b   1.000
_cell.length_c   1.000
_cell.angle_alpha   90.00
_cell.angle_beta   90.00
_cell.angle_gamma   90.00
#
_symmetry.space_group_name_H-M   'P 1'
#
loop_
_entity.id
_entity.type
_entity.pdbx_description
1 polymer ?
#
loop_
_entity_poly.entity_id
_entity_poly.type
_entity_poly.pdbx_seq_one_letter_code
_entity_poly.pdbx_strand_id
1 'polypeptide(L)'
;MRQAGAAATHGSVQSIFERNAARMRYPKFRQQHLFVGSGVIEAGCKTIIGSRTKQSGMFWTARGANAIITLRCCQLNHRFEDYREARRA
;
A
#
# COMPACT_ATOMS: atom_id res chain seq x y z
N MET A 1 -3.39 4.49 37.46
CA MET A 1 -2.43 4.51 36.34
C MET A 1 -2.99 5.46 35.28
N ARG A 2 -2.33 6.60 35.05
CA ARG A 2 -2.89 7.80 34.38
C ARG A 2 -3.32 7.52 32.93
N GLN A 3 -4.61 7.71 32.64
CA GLN A 3 -5.07 8.08 31.31
C GLN A 3 -4.79 9.58 31.13
N ALA A 4 -3.80 9.92 30.30
CA ALA A 4 -3.60 11.25 29.77
C ALA A 4 -3.47 11.12 28.26
N GLY A 5 -4.37 11.76 27.50
CA GLY A 5 -4.23 11.77 26.04
C GLY A 5 -5.47 12.11 25.22
N ALA A 6 -6.27 13.11 25.60
CA ALA A 6 -7.38 13.60 24.76
C ALA A 6 -7.11 14.98 24.11
N ALA A 7 -5.90 15.54 24.24
CA ALA A 7 -5.58 16.90 23.79
C ALA A 7 -4.45 17.01 22.73
N ALA A 8 -3.99 15.90 22.14
CA ALA A 8 -2.83 15.88 21.21
C ALA A 8 -3.18 15.72 19.72
N THR A 9 -4.46 15.66 19.36
CA THR A 9 -4.88 15.24 18.00
C THR A 9 -5.02 16.38 17.00
N HIS A 10 -5.32 17.61 17.41
CA HIS A 10 -5.54 18.72 16.47
C HIS A 10 -4.24 19.41 16.03
N GLY A 11 -3.28 19.63 16.95
CA GLY A 11 -1.99 20.24 16.62
C GLY A 11 -1.09 19.34 15.76
N SER A 12 -1.23 18.01 15.87
CA SER A 12 -0.44 17.06 15.08
C SER A 12 -0.87 17.01 13.62
N VAL A 13 -2.17 17.10 13.33
CA VAL A 13 -2.69 17.10 11.96
C VAL A 13 -2.26 18.36 11.19
N GLN A 14 -2.28 19.53 11.82
CA GLN A 14 -1.77 20.77 11.22
C GLN A 14 -0.29 20.63 10.82
N SER A 15 0.55 20.10 11.70
CA SER A 15 1.97 19.87 11.41
C SER A 15 2.21 18.91 10.23
N ILE A 16 1.33 17.92 10.03
CA ILE A 16 1.39 17.00 8.88
C ILE A 16 1.06 17.74 7.59
N PHE A 17 0.04 18.60 7.60
CA PHE A 17 -0.31 19.40 6.43
C PHE A 17 0.81 20.38 6.05
N GLU A 18 1.37 21.09 7.02
CA GLU A 18 2.49 22.00 6.80
C GLU A 18 3.71 21.27 6.22
N ARG A 19 4.11 20.14 6.84
CA ARG A 19 5.26 19.34 6.38
C ARG A 19 5.06 18.74 4.99
N ASN A 20 3.81 18.41 4.61
CA ASN A 20 3.50 17.79 3.32
C ASN A 20 2.97 18.79 2.28
N ALA A 21 2.93 20.10 2.57
CA ALA A 21 2.40 21.12 1.66
C ALA A 21 3.02 21.05 0.25
N ALA A 22 4.32 20.83 0.16
CA ALA A 22 5.03 20.67 -1.11
C ALA A 22 4.57 19.46 -1.94
N ARG A 23 4.00 18.43 -1.31
CA ARG A 23 3.48 17.20 -1.97
C ARG A 23 2.00 17.32 -2.36
N MET A 24 1.25 18.25 -1.76
CA MET A 24 -0.20 18.45 -1.99
C MET A 24 -0.51 19.25 -3.27
N ARG A 25 0.14 18.92 -4.38
CA ARG A 25 -0.05 19.58 -5.70
C ARG A 25 -1.29 19.04 -6.43
N TYR A 26 -2.42 18.95 -5.75
CA TYR A 26 -3.65 18.35 -6.27
C TYR A 26 -4.13 18.96 -7.59
N PRO A 27 -4.11 20.30 -7.79
CA PRO A 27 -4.57 20.88 -9.06
C PRO A 27 -3.76 20.40 -10.27
N LYS A 28 -2.43 20.29 -10.13
CA LYS A 28 -1.55 19.79 -11.20
C LYS A 28 -1.85 18.33 -11.54
N PHE A 29 -2.05 17.48 -10.55
CA PHE A 29 -2.36 16.06 -10.77
C PHE A 29 -3.75 15.86 -11.38
N ARG A 30 -4.73 16.68 -10.99
CA ARG A 30 -6.07 16.68 -11.58
C ARG A 30 -6.04 17.09 -13.06
N GLN A 31 -5.25 18.12 -13.42
CA GLN A 31 -5.05 18.53 -14.82
C GLN A 31 -4.38 17.45 -15.67
N GLN A 32 -3.52 16.62 -15.08
CA GLN A 32 -2.89 15.49 -15.75
C GLN A 32 -3.78 14.23 -15.80
N HIS A 33 -5.05 14.33 -15.39
CA HIS A 33 -5.97 13.21 -15.26
C HIS A 33 -5.44 12.04 -14.41
N LEU A 34 -4.52 12.33 -13.48
CA LEU A 34 -3.99 11.33 -12.56
C LEU A 34 -5.02 11.06 -11.46
N PHE A 35 -5.09 9.80 -11.02
CA PHE A 35 -5.94 9.42 -9.90
C PHE A 35 -5.43 10.06 -8.61
N VAL A 36 -6.26 10.93 -8.01
CA VAL A 36 -5.99 11.58 -6.73
C VAL A 36 -6.91 10.96 -5.68
N GLY A 37 -6.46 9.85 -5.09
CA GLY A 37 -7.16 9.15 -4.03
C GLY A 37 -6.33 7.98 -3.48
N SER A 38 -6.64 7.51 -2.27
CA SER A 38 -5.97 6.35 -1.68
C SER A 38 -6.74 5.05 -1.89
N GLY A 39 -8.05 5.10 -2.19
CA GLY A 39 -8.94 3.92 -2.17
C GLY A 39 -8.47 2.76 -3.06
N VAL A 40 -8.04 3.03 -4.30
CA VAL A 40 -7.52 1.98 -5.20
C VAL A 40 -6.24 1.36 -4.65
N ILE A 41 -5.38 2.18 -4.04
CA ILE A 41 -4.12 1.73 -3.44
C ILE A 41 -4.38 0.90 -2.19
N GLU A 42 -5.28 1.35 -1.31
CA GLU A 42 -5.69 0.62 -0.11
C GLU A 42 -6.37 -0.71 -0.45
N ALA A 43 -7.25 -0.71 -1.46
CA ALA A 43 -7.86 -1.92 -1.99
C ALA A 43 -6.80 -2.89 -2.51
N GLY A 44 -5.82 -2.41 -3.29
CA GLY A 44 -4.70 -3.22 -3.77
C GLY A 44 -3.87 -3.81 -2.62
N CYS A 45 -3.53 -3.01 -1.60
CA CYS A 45 -2.84 -3.49 -0.41
C CYS A 45 -3.64 -4.57 0.34
N LYS A 46 -4.97 -4.44 0.40
CA LYS A 46 -5.85 -5.44 1.03
C LYS A 46 -5.92 -6.73 0.22
N THR A 47 -6.12 -6.64 -1.10
CA THR A 47 -6.39 -7.79 -1.97
C THR A 47 -5.11 -8.53 -2.38
N ILE A 48 -4.04 -7.82 -2.72
CA ILE A 48 -2.78 -8.40 -3.20
C ILE A 48 -1.96 -8.89 -2.01
N ILE A 49 -1.69 -8.00 -1.06
CA ILE A 49 -0.76 -8.26 0.06
C ILE A 49 -1.50 -8.92 1.22
N GLY A 50 -2.50 -8.22 1.78
CA GLY A 50 -3.18 -8.62 3.01
C GLY A 50 -3.84 -10.00 2.96
N SER A 51 -4.34 -10.40 1.79
CA SER A 51 -4.97 -11.71 1.58
C SER A 51 -4.08 -12.91 1.92
N ARG A 52 -2.73 -12.77 1.81
CA ARG A 52 -1.80 -13.89 2.01
C ARG A 52 -0.61 -13.58 2.91
N THR A 53 -0.45 -12.35 3.39
CA THR A 53 0.67 -11.99 4.28
C THR A 53 0.25 -11.55 5.67
N LYS A 54 -1.05 -11.37 5.93
CA LYS A 54 -1.59 -10.85 7.21
C LYS A 54 -2.56 -11.81 7.92
N GLN A 55 -2.62 -13.09 7.52
CA GLN A 55 -3.50 -14.07 8.18
C GLN A 55 -2.84 -14.63 9.44
N SER A 56 -3.64 -15.24 10.34
CA SER A 56 -3.15 -15.83 11.59
C SER A 56 -2.10 -16.91 11.32
N GLY A 57 -1.06 -16.96 12.14
CA GLY A 57 0.03 -17.94 12.05
C GLY A 57 0.98 -17.75 10.87
N MET A 58 0.85 -16.66 10.10
CA MET A 58 1.72 -16.39 8.97
C MET A 58 2.99 -15.66 9.38
N PHE A 59 4.12 -16.34 9.31
CA PHE A 59 5.45 -15.75 9.42
C PHE A 59 6.15 -15.81 8.08
N TRP A 60 6.61 -14.65 7.60
CA TRP A 60 7.26 -14.54 6.30
C TRP A 60 8.67 -14.00 6.45
N THR A 61 9.60 -14.60 5.72
CA THR A 61 10.85 -13.89 5.39
C THR A 61 10.55 -12.86 4.31
N ALA A 62 11.35 -11.78 4.23
CA ALA A 62 11.18 -10.75 3.20
C ALA A 62 11.21 -11.37 1.77
N ARG A 63 12.10 -12.35 1.55
CA ARG A 63 12.17 -13.10 0.28
C ARG A 63 10.89 -13.89 0.01
N GLY A 64 10.35 -14.59 1.01
CA GLY A 64 9.12 -15.38 0.87
C GLY A 64 7.89 -14.51 0.59
N ALA A 65 7.75 -13.40 1.32
CA ALA A 65 6.68 -12.43 1.09
C ALA A 65 6.75 -11.85 -0.33
N ASN A 66 7.93 -11.44 -0.79
CA ASN A 66 8.13 -10.89 -2.13
C ASN A 66 7.77 -11.90 -3.24
N ALA A 67 8.12 -13.17 -3.06
CA ALA A 67 7.77 -14.22 -4.02
C ALA A 67 6.25 -14.41 -4.14
N ILE A 68 5.54 -14.47 -3.01
CA ILE A 68 4.07 -14.62 -2.99
C ILE A 68 3.38 -13.37 -3.56
N ILE A 69 3.85 -12.18 -3.22
CA ILE A 69 3.30 -10.92 -3.76
C ILE A 69 3.47 -10.90 -5.28
N THR A 70 4.66 -11.24 -5.80
CA THR A 70 4.92 -11.27 -7.25
C THR A 70 3.98 -12.25 -7.96
N LEU A 71 3.86 -13.47 -7.43
CA LEU A 71 2.94 -14.49 -7.93
C LEU A 71 1.49 -13.98 -8.02
N ARG A 72 1.02 -13.32 -6.95
CA ARG A 72 -0.34 -12.76 -6.87
C ARG A 72 -0.55 -11.62 -7.86
N CYS A 73 0.44 -10.75 -8.02
CA CYS A 73 0.40 -9.69 -9.03
C CYS A 73 0.26 -10.29 -10.44
N CYS A 74 1.07 -11.30 -10.77
CA CYS A 74 0.99 -11.97 -12.08
C CYS A 74 -0.36 -12.66 -12.29
N GLN A 75 -0.90 -13.32 -11.26
CA GLN A 75 -2.22 -13.95 -11.32
C GLN A 75 -3.34 -12.93 -11.59
N LEU A 76 -3.36 -11.80 -10.86
CA LEU A 76 -4.42 -10.79 -10.99
C LEU A 76 -4.30 -9.96 -12.27
N ASN A 77 -3.11 -9.85 -12.84
CA ASN A 77 -2.89 -9.20 -14.14
C ASN A 77 -3.01 -10.17 -15.33
N HIS A 78 -3.42 -11.43 -15.12
CA HIS A 78 -3.48 -12.48 -16.15
C HIS A 78 -2.14 -12.77 -16.86
N ARG A 79 -1.01 -12.50 -16.18
CA ARG A 79 0.37 -12.73 -16.68
C ARG A 79 1.06 -13.89 -15.97
N PHE A 80 0.30 -14.92 -15.66
CA PHE A 80 0.80 -16.05 -14.89
C PHE A 80 1.78 -16.92 -15.69
N GLU A 81 1.54 -17.09 -16.99
CA GLU A 81 2.42 -17.89 -17.84
C GLU A 81 3.80 -17.22 -18.03
N ASP A 82 3.85 -15.92 -18.35
CA ASP A 82 5.10 -15.13 -18.38
C ASP A 82 5.94 -15.32 -17.10
N TYR A 83 5.26 -15.31 -15.94
CA TYR A 83 5.92 -15.47 -14.65
C TYR A 83 6.47 -16.89 -14.44
N ARG A 84 5.75 -17.93 -14.89
CA ARG A 84 6.24 -19.30 -14.81
C ARG A 84 7.45 -19.52 -15.69
N GLU A 85 7.44 -19.01 -16.92
CA GLU A 85 8.53 -19.14 -17.88
C GLU A 85 9.81 -18.46 -17.38
N ALA A 86 9.70 -17.23 -16.88
CA ALA A 86 10.83 -16.48 -16.31
C ALA A 86 11.49 -17.14 -15.09
N ARG A 87 10.83 -18.10 -14.44
CA ARG A 87 11.38 -18.84 -13.29
C ARG A 87 11.83 -20.26 -13.61
N ARG A 88 11.61 -20.74 -14.84
CA ARG A 88 12.11 -22.05 -15.31
C ARG A 88 13.46 -21.93 -16.03
N ALA A 89 13.80 -20.75 -16.55
CA ALA A 89 15.13 -20.42 -17.06
C ALA A 89 16.15 -20.25 -15.91
#